data_AF-A0A5N9HIP9-F1
#
_entry.id   AF-A0A5N9HIP9-F1
#
_cell.length_a   1.000
_cell.length_b   1.000
_cell.length_c   1.000
_cell.angle_alpha   90.00
_cell.angle_beta   90.00
_cell.angle_gamma   90.00
#
_symmetry.space_group_name_H-M   'P 1'
#
loop_
_entity.id
_entity.type
_entity.pdbx_description
1 polymer ?
#
loop_
_entity_poly.entity_id
_entity_poly.type
_entity_poly.pdbx_seq_one_letter_code
_entity_poly.pdbx_strand_id
1 'polypeptide(L)'
;MAEGSYIIYTKTDEAPALGTYSLLPIVQAFTKHAGIELKEWDISLSGRIIANFPEKLTNNQKIPDYLTMAGELCLDPVANIIKLPNISASIPQLKSAIKELQDKGYDIPDYPDEPQNNEERDVFNTYSKVLGSAVNPVLREGNSDRRSSTAVKEHGKR
;
A
#
# COMPACT_ATOMS: atom_id res chain seq x y z
N MET A 1 -3.20 -30.69 -1.18
CA MET A 1 -4.15 -29.98 -0.31
C MET A 1 -4.53 -28.73 -1.06
N ALA A 2 -5.81 -28.38 -1.19
CA ALA A 2 -6.19 -27.15 -1.88
C ALA A 2 -5.47 -25.98 -1.19
N GLU A 3 -4.58 -25.30 -1.90
CA GLU A 3 -4.00 -24.04 -1.41
C GLU A 3 -5.19 -23.13 -1.07
N GLY A 4 -5.28 -22.72 0.19
CA GLY A 4 -6.39 -21.91 0.66
C GLY A 4 -6.50 -20.65 -0.21
N SER A 5 -7.70 -20.37 -0.74
CA SER A 5 -7.97 -19.13 -1.44
C SER A 5 -7.79 -17.98 -0.46
N TYR A 6 -6.86 -17.07 -0.75
CA TYR A 6 -6.66 -15.87 0.05
C TYR A 6 -7.08 -14.62 -0.73
N ILE A 7 -7.50 -13.60 0.02
CA ILE A 7 -7.80 -12.27 -0.48
C ILE A 7 -6.76 -11.33 0.13
N ILE A 8 -6.08 -10.55 -0.70
CA ILE A 8 -5.25 -9.46 -0.23
C ILE A 8 -6.14 -8.27 0.09
N TYR A 9 -6.10 -7.81 1.34
CA TYR A 9 -6.75 -6.58 1.79
C TYR A 9 -5.68 -5.51 1.97
N THR A 10 -5.73 -4.44 1.19
CA THR A 10 -4.67 -3.43 1.24
C THR A 10 -4.80 -2.58 2.49
N LYS A 11 -3.74 -2.54 3.31
CA LYS A 11 -3.57 -1.51 4.34
C LYS A 11 -3.02 -0.26 3.68
N THR A 12 -3.71 0.86 3.88
CA THR A 12 -3.42 2.14 3.21
C THR A 12 -3.24 3.26 4.24
N ASP A 13 -3.71 4.46 3.94
CA ASP A 13 -3.40 5.69 4.65
C ASP A 13 -4.68 6.32 5.22
N GLU A 14 -4.51 7.24 6.18
CA GLU A 14 -5.54 8.19 6.65
C GLU A 14 -6.89 7.54 7.01
N ALA A 15 -8.00 8.06 6.49
CA ALA A 15 -9.35 7.60 6.83
C ALA A 15 -9.62 6.13 6.42
N PRO A 16 -9.28 5.67 5.20
CA PRO A 16 -9.38 4.25 4.85
C PRO A 16 -8.61 3.31 5.78
N ALA A 17 -7.42 3.71 6.24
CA ALA A 17 -6.65 2.92 7.21
C ALA A 17 -7.41 2.78 8.53
N LEU A 18 -7.93 3.88 9.08
CA LEU A 18 -8.74 3.86 10.30
C LEU A 18 -9.99 3.00 10.16
N GLY A 19 -10.67 3.08 9.01
CA GLY A 19 -11.83 2.23 8.71
C GLY A 19 -11.47 0.74 8.67
N THR A 20 -10.29 0.41 8.16
CA THR A 20 -9.78 -0.97 8.07
C THR A 20 -9.59 -1.59 9.46
N TYR A 21 -9.06 -0.85 10.44
CA TYR A 21 -8.93 -1.34 11.82
C TYR A 21 -10.25 -1.80 12.45
N SER A 22 -11.37 -1.19 12.04
CA SER A 22 -12.71 -1.58 12.50
C SER A 22 -13.31 -2.72 11.66
N LEU A 23 -13.25 -2.58 10.33
CA LEU A 23 -13.98 -3.47 9.42
C LEU A 23 -13.26 -4.81 9.16
N LEU A 24 -11.93 -4.81 9.05
CA LEU A 24 -11.18 -6.00 8.66
C LEU A 24 -11.35 -7.18 9.63
N PRO A 25 -11.31 -7.00 10.97
CA PRO A 25 -11.55 -8.10 11.90
C PRO A 25 -12.94 -8.73 11.74
N ILE A 26 -13.95 -7.91 11.40
CA ILE A 26 -15.31 -8.38 11.11
C ILE A 26 -15.29 -9.23 9.84
N VAL A 27 -14.72 -8.72 8.74
CA VAL A 27 -14.67 -9.47 7.47
C VAL A 27 -13.91 -10.80 7.63
N GLN A 28 -12.79 -10.81 8.36
CA GLN A 28 -12.04 -12.02 8.69
C GLN A 28 -12.88 -13.02 9.49
N ALA A 29 -13.64 -12.56 10.48
CA ALA A 29 -14.50 -13.43 11.29
C ALA A 29 -15.60 -14.11 10.48
N PHE A 30 -16.14 -13.45 9.44
CA PHE A 30 -17.16 -14.03 8.56
C PHE A 30 -16.56 -14.99 7.53
N THR A 31 -15.44 -14.62 6.92
CA THR A 31 -14.83 -15.35 5.80
C THR A 31 -14.09 -16.62 6.22
N LYS A 32 -13.60 -16.71 7.47
CA LYS A 32 -12.94 -17.93 7.98
C LYS A 32 -13.82 -19.18 7.87
N HIS A 33 -15.15 -19.02 7.97
CA HIS A 33 -16.10 -20.14 7.87
C HIS A 33 -16.24 -20.67 6.43
N ALA A 34 -15.81 -19.91 5.44
CA ALA A 34 -15.74 -20.31 4.03
C ALA A 34 -14.34 -20.81 3.63
N GLY A 35 -13.39 -20.90 4.57
CA GLY A 35 -12.00 -21.27 4.26
C GLY A 35 -11.24 -20.21 3.45
N ILE A 36 -11.71 -18.95 3.49
CA ILE A 36 -11.07 -17.82 2.81
C ILE A 36 -10.23 -17.05 3.82
N GLU A 37 -8.94 -16.91 3.54
CA GLU A 37 -8.02 -16.13 4.36
C GLU A 37 -7.95 -14.67 3.85
N LEU A 38 -7.96 -13.68 4.75
CA LEU A 38 -7.61 -12.30 4.38
C LEU A 38 -6.22 -11.97 4.88
N LYS A 39 -5.31 -11.66 3.95
CA LYS A 39 -3.95 -11.20 4.23
C LYS A 39 -3.86 -9.70 4.06
N GLU A 40 -3.32 -9.03 5.06
CA GLU A 40 -3.12 -7.58 5.02
C GLU A 40 -1.76 -7.27 4.38
N TRP A 41 -1.76 -6.54 3.27
CA TRP A 41 -0.54 -6.07 2.59
C TRP A 41 -0.44 -4.55 2.70
N ASP A 42 0.67 -4.08 3.27
CA ASP A 42 0.88 -2.66 3.58
C ASP A 42 1.45 -1.90 2.38
N ILE A 43 0.59 -1.13 1.73
CA ILE A 43 0.93 -0.25 0.60
C ILE A 43 0.77 1.23 0.97
N SER A 44 0.71 1.53 2.28
CA SER A 44 0.72 2.91 2.79
C SER A 44 1.96 3.67 2.32
N LEU A 45 1.92 5.00 2.41
CA LEU A 45 3.09 5.83 2.13
C LEU A 45 4.29 5.42 2.99
N SER A 46 4.08 5.25 4.30
CA SER A 46 5.16 4.83 5.21
C SER A 46 5.66 3.43 4.89
N GLY A 47 4.77 2.47 4.61
CA GLY A 47 5.15 1.12 4.21
C GLY A 47 6.03 1.12 2.96
N ARG A 48 5.63 1.86 1.92
CA ARG A 48 6.41 1.98 0.68
C ARG A 48 7.76 2.67 0.88
N ILE A 49 7.85 3.67 1.77
CA ILE A 49 9.14 4.29 2.13
C ILE A 49 10.05 3.26 2.80
N ILE A 50 9.56 2.58 3.85
CA ILE A 50 10.33 1.58 4.62
C ILE A 50 10.85 0.46 3.69
N ALA A 51 9.99 -0.06 2.82
CA ALA A 51 10.32 -1.14 1.89
C ALA A 51 11.42 -0.76 0.88
N ASN A 52 11.59 0.53 0.58
CA ASN A 52 12.58 1.02 -0.40
C ASN A 52 13.94 1.39 0.22
N PHE A 53 14.11 1.36 1.55
CA PHE A 53 15.39 1.58 2.23
C PHE A 53 15.78 0.44 3.19
N PRO A 54 15.67 -0.85 2.79
CA PRO A 54 15.88 -1.98 3.70
C PRO A 54 17.31 -2.05 4.27
N GLU A 55 18.31 -1.53 3.57
CA GLU A 55 19.71 -1.47 4.01
C GLU A 55 19.95 -0.47 5.15
N LYS A 56 19.04 0.49 5.33
CA LYS A 56 19.09 1.50 6.39
C LYS A 56 18.37 1.09 7.67
N LEU A 57 17.79 -0.11 7.69
CA LEU A 57 16.89 -0.54 8.75
C LEU A 57 17.42 -1.75 9.49
N THR A 58 17.08 -1.82 10.78
CA THR A 58 17.28 -3.04 11.58
C THR A 58 16.37 -4.16 11.07
N ASN A 59 16.70 -5.42 11.35
CA ASN A 59 15.89 -6.56 10.90
C ASN A 59 14.43 -6.49 11.38
N ASN A 60 14.16 -5.87 12.53
CA ASN A 60 12.81 -5.74 13.09
C ASN A 60 12.02 -4.57 12.47
N GLN A 61 12.68 -3.62 11.81
CA GLN A 61 12.04 -2.48 11.13
C GLN A 61 11.75 -2.77 9.67
N LYS A 62 12.44 -3.76 9.07
CA LYS A 62 12.22 -4.14 7.68
C LYS A 62 10.84 -4.75 7.50
N ILE A 63 10.20 -4.38 6.41
CA ILE A 63 8.98 -5.02 5.94
C ILE A 63 9.18 -5.47 4.48
N PRO A 64 8.43 -6.48 4.01
CA PRO A 64 8.42 -6.85 2.59
C PRO A 64 7.98 -5.68 1.70
N ASP A 65 8.49 -5.63 0.46
CA ASP A 65 7.96 -4.72 -0.56
C ASP A 65 6.64 -5.26 -1.12
N TYR A 66 5.57 -5.01 -0.36
CA TYR A 66 4.22 -5.46 -0.71
C TYR A 66 3.70 -4.85 -2.02
N LEU A 67 4.19 -3.69 -2.47
CA LEU A 67 3.74 -3.13 -3.74
C LEU A 67 4.31 -3.92 -4.90
N THR A 68 5.60 -4.26 -4.85
CA THR A 68 6.24 -5.13 -5.85
C THR A 68 5.58 -6.52 -5.85
N MET A 69 5.38 -7.12 -4.66
CA MET A 69 4.67 -8.40 -4.54
C MET A 69 3.23 -8.34 -5.08
N ALA A 70 2.53 -7.22 -4.92
CA ALA A 70 1.20 -7.02 -5.47
C ALA A 70 1.19 -6.89 -6.99
N GLY A 71 2.19 -6.23 -7.58
CA GLY A 71 2.38 -6.22 -9.03
C GLY A 71 2.61 -7.61 -9.61
N GLU A 72 3.45 -8.42 -8.96
CA GLU A 72 3.67 -9.82 -9.35
C GLU A 72 2.38 -10.64 -9.21
N LEU A 73 1.66 -10.50 -8.10
CA LEU A 73 0.39 -11.20 -7.88
C LEU A 73 -0.65 -10.83 -8.93
N CYS A 74 -0.73 -9.56 -9.36
CA CYS A 74 -1.68 -9.11 -10.39
C CYS A 74 -1.56 -9.86 -11.73
N LEU A 75 -0.41 -10.48 -12.01
CA LEU A 75 -0.17 -11.27 -13.21
C LEU A 75 -0.55 -12.75 -13.05
N ASP A 76 -0.89 -13.18 -11.84
CA ASP A 76 -1.31 -14.55 -11.53
C ASP A 76 -2.85 -14.68 -11.65
N PRO A 77 -3.38 -15.72 -12.34
CA PRO A 77 -4.81 -15.99 -12.38
C PRO A 77 -5.49 -16.14 -11.00
N VAL A 78 -4.75 -16.44 -9.94
CA VAL A 78 -5.27 -16.57 -8.57
C VAL A 78 -5.42 -15.22 -7.85
N ALA A 79 -5.02 -14.11 -8.48
CA ALA A 79 -5.04 -12.79 -7.88
C ALA A 79 -6.44 -12.41 -7.38
N ASN A 80 -6.55 -12.09 -6.09
CA ASN A 80 -7.74 -11.52 -5.49
C ASN A 80 -7.33 -10.40 -4.53
N ILE A 81 -7.48 -9.15 -4.98
CA ILE A 81 -7.00 -7.97 -4.26
C ILE A 81 -8.17 -6.99 -4.05
N ILE A 82 -8.46 -6.68 -2.79
CA ILE A 82 -9.34 -5.58 -2.40
C ILE A 82 -8.48 -4.35 -2.14
N LYS A 83 -8.49 -3.42 -3.10
CA LYS A 83 -7.72 -2.17 -3.07
C LYS A 83 -8.53 -1.01 -2.51
N LEU A 84 -8.12 -0.48 -1.36
CA LEU A 84 -8.68 0.71 -0.73
C LEU A 84 -7.99 1.99 -1.24
N PRO A 85 -8.59 3.19 -1.13
CA PRO A 85 -7.89 4.45 -1.45
C PRO A 85 -6.60 4.62 -0.64
N ASN A 86 -5.57 5.19 -1.28
CA ASN A 86 -4.25 5.44 -0.69
C ASN A 86 -3.73 6.82 -1.13
N ILE A 87 -2.70 7.32 -0.44
CA ILE A 87 -2.03 8.58 -0.78
C ILE A 87 -1.21 8.42 -2.08
N SER A 88 -1.47 9.31 -3.05
CA SER A 88 -0.51 9.64 -4.11
C SER A 88 0.33 10.83 -3.64
N ALA A 89 1.53 10.56 -3.14
CA ALA A 89 2.24 11.51 -2.29
C ALA A 89 2.75 12.75 -3.06
N SER A 90 2.42 13.92 -2.55
CA SER A 90 3.15 15.15 -2.85
C SER A 90 4.48 15.22 -2.10
N ILE A 91 5.40 16.09 -2.51
CA ILE A 91 6.68 16.29 -1.81
C ILE A 91 6.48 16.67 -0.33
N PRO A 92 5.57 17.61 0.04
CA PRO A 92 5.33 17.93 1.46
C PRO A 92 4.85 16.72 2.27
N GLN A 93 3.95 15.90 1.70
CA GLN A 93 3.47 14.68 2.37
C GLN A 93 4.59 13.66 2.54
N LEU A 94 5.43 13.48 1.51
CA LEU A 94 6.60 12.61 1.59
C LEU A 94 7.54 13.05 2.72
N LYS A 95 7.94 14.33 2.74
CA LYS A 95 8.81 14.87 3.80
C LYS A 95 8.22 14.73 5.19
N SER A 96 6.91 14.96 5.33
CA SER A 96 6.19 14.75 6.59
C SER A 96 6.26 13.30 7.05
N ALA A 97 6.04 12.34 6.15
CA ALA A 97 6.12 10.92 6.45
C ALA A 97 7.54 10.46 6.79
N ILE A 98 8.55 10.96 6.06
CA ILE A 98 9.97 10.71 6.37
C ILE A 98 10.29 11.20 7.78
N LYS A 99 9.89 12.44 8.11
CA LYS A 99 10.14 13.03 9.42
C LYS A 99 9.48 12.22 10.54
N GLU A 100 8.22 11.82 10.36
CA GLU A 100 7.51 10.98 11.33
C GLU A 100 8.20 9.61 11.52
N LEU A 101 8.71 9.00 10.46
CA LEU A 101 9.46 7.75 10.54
C LEU A 101 10.80 7.92 11.27
N GLN A 102 11.54 8.97 10.96
CA GLN A 102 12.79 9.30 11.65
C GLN A 102 12.56 9.55 13.14
N ASP A 103 11.49 10.27 13.51
CA ASP A 103 11.11 10.50 14.91
C ASP A 103 10.74 9.19 15.64
N LYS A 104 10.35 8.15 14.89
CA LYS A 104 10.13 6.78 15.38
C LYS A 104 11.38 5.89 15.33
N GLY A 105 12.55 6.44 14.99
CA GLY A 105 13.84 5.75 15.02
C GLY A 105 14.20 4.97 13.75
N TYR A 106 13.55 5.25 12.62
CA TYR A 106 13.95 4.70 11.32
C TYR A 106 15.08 5.57 10.72
N ASP A 107 16.25 4.98 10.46
CA ASP A 107 17.43 5.70 9.93
C ASP A 107 17.35 5.95 8.40
N ILE A 108 16.22 6.47 7.96
CA ILE A 108 15.91 6.69 6.55
C ILE A 108 16.39 8.11 6.15
N PRO A 109 17.07 8.27 5.00
CA PRO A 109 17.62 9.56 4.59
C PRO A 109 16.54 10.59 4.29
N ASP A 110 16.86 11.87 4.49
CA ASP A 110 16.01 12.98 4.05
C ASP A 110 15.82 12.98 2.54
N TYR A 111 14.71 13.56 2.07
CA TYR A 111 14.49 13.78 0.64
C TYR A 111 15.34 14.97 0.14
N PRO A 112 16.28 14.75 -0.79
CA PRO A 112 17.12 15.83 -1.31
C PRO A 112 16.36 16.60 -2.41
N ASP A 113 16.01 17.86 -2.14
CA ASP A 113 15.32 18.71 -3.14
C ASP A 113 16.16 18.94 -4.39
N GLU A 114 17.47 19.17 -4.19
CA GLU A 114 18.44 19.43 -5.24
C GLU A 114 19.68 18.55 -5.01
N PRO A 115 19.69 17.30 -5.51
CA PRO A 115 20.76 16.35 -5.22
C PRO A 115 22.10 16.80 -5.85
N GLN A 116 23.12 16.97 -5.01
CA GLN A 116 24.44 17.52 -5.36
C GLN A 116 25.52 16.47 -5.63
N ASN A 117 25.33 15.24 -5.12
CA ASN A 117 26.28 14.14 -5.25
C ASN A 117 25.57 12.84 -5.69
N ASN A 118 26.34 11.77 -5.90
CA ASN A 118 25.78 10.51 -6.40
C ASN A 118 24.90 9.84 -5.35
N GLU A 119 25.28 9.92 -4.08
CA GLU A 119 24.51 9.36 -2.97
C GLU A 119 23.12 10.01 -2.86
N GLU A 120 23.04 11.34 -2.95
CA GLU A 120 21.78 12.08 -2.94
C GLU A 120 20.95 11.79 -4.20
N ARG A 121 21.57 11.60 -5.36
CA ARG A 121 20.85 11.19 -6.58
C ARG A 121 20.24 9.80 -6.42
N ASP A 122 20.94 8.87 -5.79
CA ASP A 122 20.42 7.53 -5.52
C ASP A 122 19.23 7.59 -4.56
N VAL A 123 19.33 8.39 -3.48
CA VAL A 123 18.21 8.62 -2.55
C VAL A 123 17.02 9.27 -3.27
N PHE A 124 17.26 10.30 -4.08
CA PHE A 124 16.23 10.95 -4.89
C PHE A 124 15.52 9.95 -5.80
N ASN A 125 16.28 9.13 -6.53
CA ASN A 125 15.75 8.13 -7.45
C ASN A 125 14.93 7.08 -6.70
N THR A 126 15.36 6.65 -5.52
CA THR A 126 14.60 5.71 -4.69
C THR A 126 13.27 6.32 -4.25
N TYR A 127 13.26 7.57 -3.76
CA TYR A 127 12.01 8.26 -3.41
C TYR A 127 11.09 8.54 -4.60
N SER A 128 11.64 8.70 -5.80
CA SER A 128 10.84 8.90 -7.02
C SER A 128 9.88 7.74 -7.29
N LYS A 129 10.23 6.52 -6.86
CA LYS A 129 9.36 5.32 -6.94
C LYS A 129 8.14 5.39 -6.01
N VAL A 130 8.23 6.21 -4.95
CA VAL A 130 7.21 6.34 -3.91
C VAL A 130 6.32 7.57 -4.15
N LEU A 131 6.84 8.57 -4.85
CA LEU A 131 6.14 9.82 -5.15
C LEU A 131 4.97 9.65 -6.12
N GLY A 132 3.98 10.53 -5.98
CA GLY A 132 2.84 10.60 -6.88
C GLY A 132 2.03 9.30 -6.92
N SER A 133 1.47 8.99 -8.08
CA SER A 133 0.61 7.81 -8.28
C SER A 133 1.46 6.54 -8.50
N ALA A 134 2.22 6.14 -7.49
CA ALA A 134 3.08 4.95 -7.55
C ALA A 134 2.29 3.61 -7.57
N VAL A 135 1.14 3.56 -6.89
CA VAL A 135 0.43 2.28 -6.68
C VAL A 135 -0.44 1.87 -7.86
N ASN A 136 -1.25 2.78 -8.42
CA ASN A 136 -2.21 2.42 -9.47
C ASN A 136 -1.57 1.84 -10.74
N PRO A 137 -0.42 2.35 -11.24
CA PRO A 137 0.24 1.78 -12.41
C PRO A 137 0.69 0.33 -12.20
N VAL A 138 0.98 -0.07 -10.95
CA VAL A 138 1.43 -1.43 -10.62
C VAL A 138 0.25 -2.39 -10.50
N LEU A 139 -0.89 -1.94 -9.97
CA LEU A 139 -2.03 -2.84 -9.69
C LEU A 139 -3.06 -2.95 -10.82
N ARG A 140 -2.99 -2.07 -11.83
CA ARG A 140 -4.00 -1.99 -12.89
C ARG A 140 -3.58 -2.71 -14.16
N GLU A 141 -3.31 -4.00 -14.02
CA GLU A 141 -3.02 -4.93 -15.13
C GLU A 141 -4.32 -5.37 -15.85
N GLY A 142 -5.19 -4.40 -16.16
CA GLY A 142 -6.50 -4.64 -16.77
C GLY A 142 -7.31 -3.36 -17.00
N ASN A 143 -8.46 -3.51 -17.66
CA ASN A 143 -9.39 -2.41 -17.94
C ASN A 143 -10.34 -2.15 -16.75
N SER A 144 -11.00 -1.00 -16.75
CA SER A 144 -11.90 -0.57 -15.68
C SER A 144 -13.37 -0.86 -16.00
N ASP A 145 -14.05 -1.70 -15.21
CA ASP A 145 -15.51 -1.70 -15.08
C ASP A 145 -15.90 -0.84 -13.87
N ARG A 146 -16.47 0.35 -14.12
CA ARG A 146 -16.88 1.29 -13.07
C ARG A 146 -18.32 1.72 -13.24
N ARG A 147 -19.15 1.37 -12.27
CA ARG A 147 -20.59 1.68 -12.23
C ARG A 147 -21.08 1.83 -10.78
N SER A 148 -22.14 2.60 -10.59
CA SER A 148 -22.80 2.69 -9.28
C SER A 148 -23.48 1.35 -8.94
N SER A 149 -23.47 0.96 -7.67
CA SER A 149 -24.20 -0.23 -7.25
C SER A 149 -25.71 0.01 -7.29
N THR A 150 -26.49 -1.04 -7.55
CA THR A 150 -27.95 -0.95 -7.59
C THR A 150 -28.52 -0.38 -6.29
N ALA A 151 -28.00 -0.82 -5.14
CA ALA A 151 -28.44 -0.33 -3.83
C ALA A 151 -28.21 1.19 -3.67
N VAL A 152 -27.05 1.72 -4.10
CA VAL A 152 -26.77 3.16 -4.05
C VAL A 152 -27.69 3.92 -5.01
N LYS A 153 -27.91 3.39 -6.23
CA LYS A 153 -28.80 4.03 -7.20
C LYS A 153 -30.25 4.09 -6.71
N GLU A 154 -30.76 3.02 -6.09
CA GLU A 154 -32.11 3.01 -5.53
C GLU A 154 -32.23 3.89 -4.29
N HIS A 155 -31.20 3.96 -3.44
CA HIS A 155 -31.21 4.88 -2.29
C HIS A 155 -31.28 6.34 -2.75
N GLY A 156 -30.49 6.75 -3.74
CA GLY A 156 -30.49 8.12 -4.24
C GLY A 156 -31.72 8.53 -5.06
N LYS A 157 -32.65 7.61 -5.34
CA LYS A 157 -33.97 7.92 -5.93
C LYS A 157 -35.03 8.24 -4.87
N ARG A 158 -34.81 7.84 -3.61
CA ARG A 158 -35.71 8.11 -2.49
C ARG A 158 -35.56 9.55 -2.03
#